data_AF-A0A0P7W9U0-F1
#
_entry.id   AF-A0A0P7W9U0-F1
#
_cell.length_a   1.000
_cell.length_b   1.000
_cell.length_c   1.000
_cell.angle_alpha   90.00
_cell.angle_beta   90.00
_cell.angle_gamma   90.00
#
_symmetry.space_group_name_H-M   'P 1'
#
loop_
_entity.id
_entity.type
_entity.pdbx_description
1 polymer ?
#
loop_
_entity_poly.entity_id
_entity_poly.type
_entity_poly.pdbx_seq_one_letter_code
_entity_poly.pdbx_strand_id
1 'polypeptide(L)'
;MGCEWPRAEGPCRVSQGYQWLKERVNSEEGRRQLAKIKELHLLADRLGCTAAQLAIAWCLRSEGVSSVLLGVSNTEQLVENLGSLRVILTAPH
;
A
#
# COMPACT_ATOMS: atom_id res chain seq x y z
N MET A 1 34.96 3.38 -4.06
CA MET A 1 33.76 4.24 -3.98
C MET A 1 32.64 3.41 -3.39
N GLY A 2 32.57 3.34 -2.07
CA GLY A 2 31.49 2.66 -1.36
C GLY A 2 30.68 3.71 -0.63
N CYS A 3 29.40 3.82 -0.94
CA CYS A 3 28.48 4.61 -0.12
C CYS A 3 28.01 3.71 1.02
N GLU A 4 28.70 3.78 2.16
CA GLU A 4 28.15 3.26 3.41
C GLU A 4 27.03 4.21 3.87
N TRP A 5 25.80 3.72 3.79
CA TRP A 5 24.65 4.40 4.39
C TRP A 5 24.66 4.14 5.89
N PRO A 6 24.60 5.16 6.75
CA PRO A 6 24.52 4.95 8.18
C PRO A 6 23.21 4.21 8.48
N ARG A 7 23.30 3.02 9.08
CA ARG A 7 22.12 2.33 9.61
C ARG A 7 21.49 3.23 10.67
N ALA A 8 20.22 3.54 10.50
CA ALA A 8 19.42 4.24 11.51
C ALA A 8 19.18 3.28 12.68
N GLU A 9 20.14 3.18 13.58
CA GLU A 9 20.04 2.40 14.82
C GLU A 9 19.26 3.23 15.85
N GLY A 10 17.93 3.15 15.81
CA GLY A 10 17.03 3.74 16.79
C GLY A 10 15.60 3.24 16.59
N PRO A 11 14.80 3.04 17.66
CA PRO A 11 13.41 2.66 17.50
C PRO A 11 12.66 3.74 16.71
N CYS A 12 11.89 3.32 15.69
CA CYS A 12 11.03 4.21 14.95
C CYS A 12 10.12 4.93 15.96
N ARG A 13 10.21 6.26 16.03
CA ARG A 13 9.57 7.08 17.07
C ARG A 13 8.08 7.24 16.76
N VAL A 14 7.31 6.15 16.75
CA VAL A 14 5.91 6.12 16.26
C VAL A 14 4.85 6.21 17.35
N SER A 15 5.25 6.23 18.62
CA SER A 15 4.32 5.81 19.68
C SER A 15 3.26 6.85 20.10
N GLN A 16 3.29 8.11 19.66
CA GLN A 16 2.32 9.13 20.15
C GLN A 16 1.82 10.16 19.11
N GLY A 17 1.81 9.82 17.80
CA GLY A 17 1.56 10.81 16.73
C GLY A 17 0.25 10.74 15.93
N TYR A 18 -0.60 9.72 16.10
CA TYR A 18 -1.69 9.44 15.14
C TYR A 18 -3.11 9.82 15.58
N GLN A 19 -3.26 10.69 16.59
CA GLN A 19 -4.59 11.10 17.04
C GLN A 19 -5.39 11.79 15.92
N TRP A 20 -4.73 12.65 15.14
CA TRP A 20 -5.29 13.29 13.94
C TRP A 20 -5.78 12.26 12.90
N LEU A 21 -5.11 11.11 12.78
CA LEU A 21 -5.48 10.05 11.84
C LEU A 21 -6.75 9.34 12.31
N LYS A 22 -6.84 9.04 13.61
CA LYS A 22 -8.06 8.47 14.21
C LYS A 22 -9.26 9.39 14.01
N GLU A 23 -9.09 10.69 14.24
CA GLU A 23 -10.15 11.69 14.03
C GLU A 23 -10.59 11.75 12.57
N ARG A 24 -9.65 11.76 11.62
CA ARG A 24 -9.96 11.73 10.19
C ARG A 24 -10.71 10.46 9.78
N VAL A 25 -10.27 9.30 10.26
CA VAL A 25 -10.90 8.01 9.95
C VAL A 25 -12.33 7.94 10.52
N ASN A 26 -12.57 8.51 11.71
CA ASN A 26 -13.88 8.53 12.36
C ASN A 26 -14.81 9.63 11.86
N SER A 27 -14.32 10.61 11.08
CA SER A 27 -15.14 11.63 10.44
C SER A 27 -16.17 11.00 9.49
N GLU A 28 -17.21 11.75 9.12
CA GLU A 28 -18.21 11.24 8.16
C GLU A 28 -17.59 10.89 6.80
N GLU A 29 -16.68 11.72 6.30
CA GLU A 29 -15.94 11.45 5.07
C GLU A 29 -15.05 10.20 5.22
N GLY A 30 -14.36 10.05 6.34
CA GLY A 30 -13.57 8.86 6.65
C GLY A 30 -14.40 7.57 6.64
N ARG A 31 -15.62 7.61 7.20
CA ARG A 31 -16.56 6.48 7.17
C ARG A 31 -17.02 6.14 5.74
N ARG A 32 -17.23 7.14 4.87
CA ARG A 32 -17.55 6.92 3.45
C ARG A 32 -16.36 6.30 2.70
N GLN A 33 -15.14 6.76 2.96
CA GLN A 33 -13.93 6.17 2.38
C GLN A 33 -13.73 4.72 2.84
N LEU A 34 -13.97 4.42 4.12
CA LEU A 34 -13.95 3.07 4.67
C LEU A 34 -14.96 2.14 3.99
N ALA A 35 -16.16 2.63 3.66
CA ALA A 35 -17.14 1.84 2.90
C ALA A 35 -16.60 1.45 1.52
N LYS A 36 -16.01 2.40 0.79
CA LYS A 36 -15.36 2.12 -0.52
C LYS A 36 -14.19 1.15 -0.39
N ILE A 37 -13.38 1.27 0.67
CA ILE A 37 -12.27 0.34 0.93
C ILE A 37 -12.77 -1.09 1.17
N LYS A 38 -13.93 -1.28 1.82
CA LYS A 38 -14.54 -2.61 1.98
C LYS A 38 -14.97 -3.20 0.64
N GLU A 39 -15.56 -2.39 -0.24
CA GLU A 39 -15.92 -2.84 -1.59
C GLU A 39 -14.68 -3.22 -2.41
N LEU A 40 -13.59 -2.46 -2.28
CA LEU A 40 -12.30 -2.78 -2.92
C LEU A 40 -11.69 -4.08 -2.39
N HIS A 41 -11.83 -4.37 -1.10
CA HIS A 41 -11.40 -5.67 -0.55
C HIS A 41 -12.15 -6.83 -1.20
N LEU A 42 -13.47 -6.71 -1.39
CA LEU A 42 -14.26 -7.75 -2.07
C LEU A 42 -13.80 -7.96 -3.53
N LEU A 43 -13.36 -6.89 -4.21
CA LEU A 43 -12.79 -7.01 -5.55
C LEU A 43 -11.43 -7.72 -5.53
N ALA A 44 -10.55 -7.34 -4.61
CA ALA A 44 -9.25 -7.97 -4.40
C ALA A 44 -9.40 -9.48 -4.13
N ASP A 45 -10.34 -9.86 -3.27
CA ASP A 45 -10.64 -11.26 -2.96
C ASP A 45 -11.09 -12.03 -4.21
N ARG A 46 -11.95 -11.44 -5.05
CA ARG A 46 -12.37 -12.05 -6.33
C ARG A 46 -11.23 -12.21 -7.33
N LEU A 47 -10.25 -11.32 -7.29
CA LEU A 47 -9.06 -11.37 -8.14
C LEU A 47 -7.94 -12.23 -7.53
N GLY A 48 -8.12 -12.76 -6.31
CA GLY A 48 -7.14 -13.58 -5.62
C GLY A 48 -5.88 -12.80 -5.22
N CYS A 49 -6.01 -11.51 -4.92
CA CYS A 49 -4.89 -10.66 -4.51
C CYS A 49 -5.22 -9.86 -3.25
N THR A 50 -4.20 -9.29 -2.61
CA THR A 50 -4.42 -8.41 -1.44
C THR A 50 -4.81 -7.01 -1.88
N ALA A 51 -5.47 -6.25 -1.01
CA ALA A 51 -5.82 -4.86 -1.30
C ALA A 51 -4.59 -3.99 -1.59
N ALA A 52 -3.45 -4.27 -0.94
CA ALA A 52 -2.18 -3.61 -1.22
C ALA A 52 -1.69 -3.93 -2.64
N GLN A 53 -1.74 -5.20 -3.05
CA GLN A 53 -1.37 -5.62 -4.40
C GLN A 53 -2.24 -4.98 -5.47
N LEU A 54 -3.56 -4.92 -5.24
CA LEU A 54 -4.51 -4.28 -6.13
C LEU A 54 -4.23 -2.77 -6.28
N ALA A 55 -3.95 -2.07 -5.17
CA ALA A 55 -3.64 -0.65 -5.19
C ALA A 55 -2.34 -0.35 -5.97
N ILE A 56 -1.28 -1.13 -5.74
CA ILE A 56 -0.01 -0.98 -6.47
C ILE A 56 -0.22 -1.26 -7.97
N ALA A 57 -0.94 -2.33 -8.30
CA ALA A 57 -1.25 -2.68 -9.68
C ALA A 57 -2.06 -1.58 -10.39
N TRP A 58 -3.01 -0.96 -9.69
CA TRP A 58 -3.77 0.18 -10.20
C TRP A 58 -2.88 1.38 -10.50
N CYS A 59 -1.99 1.75 -9.58
CA CYS A 59 -1.03 2.83 -9.79
C CYS A 59 -0.14 2.57 -11.02
N LEU A 60 0.38 1.35 -11.16
CA LEU A 60 1.24 0.97 -12.29
C LEU A 60 0.50 0.91 -13.63
N ARG A 61 -0.82 0.70 -13.62
CA ARG A 61 -1.65 0.73 -14.84
C ARG A 61 -2.03 2.14 -15.29
N SER A 62 -1.84 3.14 -14.45
CA SER A 62 -2.22 4.52 -14.76
C SER A 62 -1.27 5.12 -15.80
N GLU A 63 -1.83 5.74 -16.85
CA GLU A 63 -1.02 6.42 -17.87
C GLU A 63 -0.13 7.49 -17.20
N GLY A 64 1.15 7.52 -17.60
CA GLY A 64 2.14 8.45 -17.06
C GLY A 64 2.87 7.98 -15.80
N VAL A 65 2.48 6.86 -15.19
CA VAL A 65 3.22 6.28 -14.06
C VAL A 65 4.31 5.34 -14.57
N SER A 66 5.57 5.73 -14.37
CA SER A 66 6.73 4.88 -14.74
C SER A 66 7.21 3.96 -13.62
N SER A 67 7.00 4.37 -12.36
CA SER A 67 7.48 3.62 -11.18
C SER A 67 6.64 3.95 -9.96
N VAL A 68 6.47 2.97 -9.07
CA VAL A 68 5.82 3.14 -7.75
C VAL A 68 6.85 2.90 -6.66
N LEU A 69 6.97 3.85 -5.73
CA LEU A 69 7.86 3.73 -4.56
C LEU A 69 7.15 2.96 -3.44
N LEU A 70 7.76 1.87 -2.98
CA LEU A 70 7.21 1.01 -1.93
C LEU A 70 7.91 1.30 -0.60
N GLY A 71 7.14 1.69 0.41
CA GLY A 71 7.59 1.76 1.81
C GLY A 71 7.19 0.49 2.55
N VAL A 72 8.17 -0.27 3.05
CA VAL A 72 7.95 -1.53 3.76
C VAL A 72 8.79 -1.58 5.03
N SER A 73 8.22 -2.14 6.09
CA SER A 73 8.89 -2.27 7.39
C SER A 73 9.59 -3.62 7.56
N ASN A 74 9.23 -4.61 6.75
CA ASN A 74 9.84 -5.94 6.75
C ASN A 74 9.86 -6.55 5.34
N THR A 75 10.56 -7.67 5.21
CA THR A 75 10.72 -8.39 3.94
C THR A 75 9.45 -9.08 3.46
N GLU A 76 8.59 -9.53 4.37
CA GLU A 76 7.32 -10.19 4.03
C GLU A 76 6.38 -9.22 3.29
N GLN A 77 6.27 -7.98 3.78
CA GLN A 77 5.53 -6.90 3.12
C GLN A 77 6.11 -6.56 1.75
N LEU A 78 7.44 -6.61 1.60
CA LEU A 78 8.08 -6.41 0.30
C LEU A 78 7.65 -7.51 -0.68
N VAL A 79 7.75 -8.78 -0.27
CA VAL A 79 7.37 -9.92 -1.10
C VAL A 79 5.88 -9.87 -1.46
N GLU A 80 5.01 -9.52 -0.51
CA GLU A 80 3.58 -9.32 -0.77
C GLU A 80 3.36 -8.23 -1.83
N ASN A 81 3.99 -7.06 -1.66
CA ASN A 81 3.85 -5.94 -2.58
C ASN A 81 4.34 -6.28 -4.00
N LEU A 82 5.44 -7.03 -4.13
CA LEU A 82 5.93 -7.50 -5.43
C LEU A 82 4.94 -8.45 -6.14
N GLY A 83 4.09 -9.14 -5.39
CA GLY A 83 2.98 -9.93 -5.93
C GLY A 83 1.99 -9.14 -6.79
N SER A 84 1.94 -7.81 -6.65
CA SER A 84 1.13 -6.92 -7.49
C SER A 84 1.40 -7.05 -8.98
N LEU A 85 2.63 -7.40 -9.37
CA LEU A 85 3.00 -7.61 -10.78
C LEU A 85 2.17 -8.72 -11.43
N ARG A 86 1.83 -9.77 -10.68
CA ARG A 86 0.96 -10.86 -11.18
C ARG A 86 -0.45 -10.36 -11.46
N VAL A 87 -0.96 -9.44 -10.64
CA VAL A 87 -2.29 -8.83 -10.84
C VAL A 87 -2.33 -8.04 -12.15
N ILE A 88 -1.27 -7.28 -12.45
CA ILE A 88 -1.14 -6.53 -13.71
C ILE A 88 -1.11 -7.48 -14.91
N LEU A 89 -0.37 -8.58 -14.83
CA LEU A 89 -0.21 -9.49 -15.96
C LEU A 89 -1.46 -10.34 -16.25
N THR A 90 -2.33 -10.53 -15.26
CA THR A 90 -3.48 -11.44 -15.36
C THR A 90 -4.78 -10.71 -15.72
N ALA A 91 -4.91 -9.42 -15.38
CA ALA A 91 -6.10 -8.67 -15.74
C ALA A 91 -6.07 -8.27 -17.23
N PRO A 92 -7.16 -8.44 -17.99
CA PRO A 92 -7.24 -7.95 -19.37
C PRO A 92 -7.09 -6.41 -19.42
N HIS A 93 -6.68 -5.92 -20.59
CA HIS A 93 -6.61 -4.48 -20.90
C HIS A 93 -8.01 -3.91 -21.13
#